data_AF-A0A0R2YBL6-F1
#
_entry.id   AF-A0A0R2YBL6-F1
#
_cell.length_a   1.000
_cell.length_b   1.000
_cell.length_c   1.000
_cell.angle_alpha   90.00
_cell.angle_beta   90.00
_cell.angle_gamma   90.00
#
_symmetry.space_group_name_H-M   'P 1'
#
loop_
_entity.id
_entity.type
_entity.pdbx_description
1 polymer ?
#
loop_
_entity_poly.entity_id
_entity_poly.type
_entity_poly.pdbx_seq_one_letter_code
_entity_poly.pdbx_strand_id
1 'polypeptide(L)'
;MIGVIAFSAEADTDKEFKQTALAKTLVKARLKDPDAVKFQGIYANKLPNGNLVICGEVNSKNKYGGYAGYQRFFSTGASVKFKEDSPETFDQIYQMVCPK
;
A
#
# COMPACT_ATOMS: atom_id res chain seq x y z
N MET A 1 16.08 -4.81 -40.74
CA MET A 1 15.16 -4.07 -39.85
C MET A 1 14.24 -5.07 -39.19
N ILE A 2 14.18 -5.08 -37.86
CA ILE A 2 12.99 -5.26 -37.00
C ILE A 2 13.53 -4.91 -35.60
N GLY A 3 13.38 -3.66 -35.20
CA GLY A 3 13.70 -3.19 -33.85
C GLY A 3 12.45 -3.34 -33.01
N VAL A 4 12.48 -4.24 -32.02
CA VAL A 4 11.43 -4.32 -31.00
C VAL A 4 12.00 -3.71 -29.73
N ILE A 5 11.74 -2.43 -29.53
CA ILE A 5 11.98 -1.74 -28.26
C ILE A 5 10.77 -1.98 -27.35
N ALA A 6 10.76 -3.12 -26.67
CA ALA A 6 9.89 -3.39 -25.53
C ALA A 6 10.78 -3.50 -24.29
N PHE A 7 11.01 -2.38 -23.59
CA PHE A 7 11.81 -2.37 -22.36
C PHE A 7 11.21 -1.53 -21.23
N SER A 8 10.04 -0.90 -21.43
CA SER A 8 9.48 0.05 -20.46
C SER A 8 8.20 -0.44 -19.77
N ALA A 9 7.38 -1.27 -20.41
CA ALA A 9 6.12 -1.72 -19.82
C ALA A 9 6.27 -2.87 -18.80
N GLU A 10 7.23 -3.78 -19.02
CA GLU A 10 7.43 -4.91 -18.09
C GLU A 10 8.09 -4.49 -16.76
N ALA A 11 9.01 -3.50 -16.81
CA ALA A 11 9.76 -3.06 -15.63
C ALA A 11 8.88 -2.29 -14.61
N ASP A 12 7.94 -1.47 -15.09
CA ASP A 12 7.05 -0.71 -14.21
C ASP A 12 6.06 -1.63 -13.49
N THR A 13 5.54 -2.66 -14.19
CA THR A 13 4.62 -3.65 -13.62
C THR A 13 5.30 -4.52 -12.56
N ASP A 14 6.54 -4.96 -12.79
CA ASP A 14 7.32 -5.74 -11.82
C ASP A 14 7.61 -4.94 -10.55
N LYS A 15 7.97 -3.65 -10.69
CA LYS A 15 8.21 -2.77 -9.56
C LYS A 15 6.96 -2.57 -8.71
N GLU A 16 5.82 -2.30 -9.34
CA GLU A 16 4.53 -2.18 -8.65
C GLU A 16 4.15 -3.47 -7.92
N PHE A 17 4.29 -4.62 -8.57
CA PHE A 17 4.01 -5.91 -7.96
C PHE A 17 4.89 -6.16 -6.73
N LYS A 18 6.21 -5.95 -6.86
CA LYS A 18 7.18 -6.09 -5.76
C LYS A 18 6.88 -5.14 -4.60
N GLN A 19 6.59 -3.88 -4.89
CA GLN A 19 6.25 -2.91 -3.85
C GLN A 19 4.90 -3.20 -3.19
N THR A 20 3.92 -3.67 -3.95
CA THR A 20 2.63 -4.11 -3.40
C THR A 20 2.80 -5.30 -2.47
N ALA A 21 3.62 -6.28 -2.86
CA ALA A 21 3.94 -7.43 -2.01
C ALA A 21 4.67 -6.99 -0.72
N LEU A 22 5.66 -6.10 -0.84
CA LEU A 22 6.38 -5.55 0.31
C LEU A 22 5.44 -4.77 1.24
N ALA A 23 4.58 -3.90 0.69
CA ALA A 23 3.60 -3.14 1.45
C ALA A 23 2.67 -4.06 2.24
N LYS A 24 2.14 -5.13 1.63
CA LYS A 24 1.32 -6.14 2.33
C LYS A 24 2.08 -6.81 3.47
N THR A 25 3.35 -7.16 3.26
CA THR A 25 4.19 -7.76 4.31
C THR A 25 4.40 -6.79 5.47
N LEU A 26 4.72 -5.52 5.18
CA LEU A 26 4.89 -4.48 6.20
C LEU A 26 3.59 -4.18 6.95
N VAL A 27 2.45 -4.17 6.26
CA VAL A 27 1.12 -4.07 6.89
C VAL A 27 0.92 -5.23 7.86
N LYS A 28 1.07 -6.48 7.41
CA LYS A 28 0.88 -7.67 8.26
C LYS A 28 1.78 -7.63 9.49
N ALA A 29 3.04 -7.22 9.34
CA ALA A 29 3.99 -7.12 10.45
C ALA A 29 3.56 -6.11 11.55
N ARG A 30 2.65 -5.19 11.25
CA ARG A 30 2.12 -4.20 12.20
C ARG A 30 0.77 -4.59 12.81
N LEU A 31 0.12 -5.63 12.30
CA LEU A 31 -1.19 -6.07 12.78
C LEU A 31 -1.05 -7.14 13.86
N LYS A 32 -2.06 -7.23 14.73
CA LYS A 32 -2.04 -8.18 15.85
C LYS A 32 -2.12 -9.64 15.41
N ASP A 33 -2.89 -9.89 14.36
CA ASP A 33 -3.06 -11.21 13.75
C ASP A 33 -2.68 -11.10 12.27
N PRO A 34 -1.42 -11.41 11.90
CA PRO A 34 -0.92 -11.28 10.53
C PRO A 34 -1.51 -12.30 9.55
N ASP A 35 -2.09 -13.39 10.06
CA ASP A 35 -2.66 -14.47 9.26
C ASP A 35 -4.13 -14.21 8.92
N ALA A 36 -4.85 -13.47 9.75
CA ALA A 36 -6.26 -13.14 9.55
C ALA A 36 -6.50 -11.74 8.94
N VAL A 37 -5.74 -11.37 7.90
CA VAL A 37 -5.78 -10.03 7.29
C VAL A 37 -6.51 -10.02 5.94
N LYS A 38 -7.43 -9.07 5.76
CA LYS A 38 -8.15 -8.83 4.50
C LYS A 38 -7.73 -7.49 3.91
N PHE A 39 -7.23 -7.50 2.68
CA PHE A 39 -6.87 -6.29 1.94
C PHE A 39 -7.95 -5.97 0.90
N GLN A 40 -8.17 -4.68 0.63
CA GLN A 40 -9.01 -4.22 -0.46
C GLN A 40 -8.53 -2.88 -1.03
N GLY A 41 -8.99 -2.56 -2.24
CA GLY A 41 -8.73 -1.27 -2.86
C GLY A 41 -7.25 -0.93 -2.98
N ILE A 42 -6.40 -1.93 -3.23
CA ILE A 42 -4.96 -1.72 -3.37
C ILE A 42 -4.65 -1.21 -4.78
N TYR A 43 -3.89 -0.14 -4.86
CA TYR A 43 -3.39 0.42 -6.11
C TYR A 43 -2.07 1.15 -5.86
N ALA A 44 -1.28 1.31 -6.91
CA ALA A 44 -0.08 2.12 -6.86
C ALA A 44 -0.32 3.52 -7.42
N ASN A 45 0.24 4.52 -6.77
CA ASN A 45 0.27 5.89 -7.25
C ASN A 45 1.72 6.35 -7.42
N LYS A 46 2.04 6.90 -8.59
CA LYS A 46 3.37 7.45 -8.88
C LYS A 46 3.37 8.94 -8.59
N LEU A 47 4.16 9.35 -7.60
CA LEU A 47 4.31 10.74 -7.21
C LEU A 47 5.14 11.53 -8.26
N PRO A 48 5.03 12.87 -8.30
CA PRO A 48 5.79 13.70 -9.23
C PRO A 48 7.32 13.56 -9.12
N ASN A 49 7.82 13.17 -7.95
CA ASN A 49 9.25 12.89 -7.72
C ASN A 49 9.69 11.50 -8.22
N GLY A 50 8.81 10.73 -8.89
CA GLY A 50 9.08 9.40 -9.41
C GLY A 50 8.96 8.27 -8.38
N ASN A 51 8.67 8.58 -7.11
CA ASN A 51 8.43 7.56 -6.09
C ASN A 51 7.07 6.90 -6.28
N LEU A 52 7.02 5.60 -6.00
CA LEU A 52 5.80 4.82 -6.06
C LEU A 52 5.27 4.64 -4.64
N VAL A 53 3.98 4.90 -4.46
CA VAL A 53 3.24 4.78 -3.20
C VAL A 53 2.17 3.73 -3.38
N ILE A 54 2.13 2.74 -2.49
CA ILE A 54 1.08 1.73 -2.49
C ILE A 54 0.00 2.15 -1.50
N CYS A 55 -1.20 2.38 -2.01
CA CYS A 55 -2.36 2.80 -1.24
C CYS A 55 -3.31 1.63 -1.08
N GLY A 56 -4.05 1.56 0.02
CA GLY A 56 -5.07 0.54 0.18
C GLY A 56 -5.72 0.55 1.54
N GLU A 57 -6.59 -0.44 1.74
CA GLU A 57 -7.31 -0.64 2.99
C GLU A 57 -7.08 -2.06 3.50
N VAL A 58 -7.00 -2.18 4.82
CA VAL A 58 -6.78 -3.44 5.49
C VAL A 58 -7.72 -3.61 6.67
N ASN A 59 -8.22 -4.83 6.86
CA ASN A 59 -9.04 -5.21 7.99
C ASN A 59 -8.40 -6.43 8.66
N SER A 60 -8.27 -6.41 9.99
CA SER A 60 -7.71 -7.51 10.77
C SER A 60 -8.53 -7.77 12.03
N LYS A 61 -8.34 -8.97 12.59
CA LYS A 61 -8.99 -9.33 13.85
C LYS A 61 -8.42 -8.50 15.00
N ASN A 62 -9.32 -7.98 15.83
CA ASN A 62 -8.96 -7.39 17.11
C ASN A 62 -8.70 -8.49 18.16
N LYS A 63 -8.36 -8.08 19.40
CA LYS A 63 -8.10 -9.01 20.51
C LYS A 63 -9.31 -9.86 20.95
N TYR A 64 -10.50 -9.57 20.41
CA TYR A 64 -11.75 -10.27 20.69
C TYR A 64 -12.15 -11.19 19.52
N GLY A 65 -11.30 -11.37 18.51
CA GLY A 65 -11.52 -12.28 17.38
C GLY A 65 -12.39 -11.74 16.25
N GLY A 66 -12.91 -10.50 16.39
CA GLY A 66 -13.76 -9.84 15.39
C GLY A 66 -13.02 -8.84 14.50
N TYR A 67 -13.54 -8.60 13.30
CA TYR A 67 -13.05 -7.56 12.39
C TYR A 67 -13.64 -6.20 12.78
N ALA A 68 -12.78 -5.20 13.06
CA ALA A 68 -13.21 -3.88 13.51
C ALA A 68 -13.60 -2.92 12.36
N GLY A 69 -13.30 -3.30 11.11
CA GLY A 69 -13.53 -2.47 9.94
C GLY A 69 -12.24 -2.23 9.15
N TYR A 70 -12.40 -1.75 7.93
CA TYR A 70 -11.26 -1.45 7.06
C TYR A 70 -10.59 -0.14 7.50
N GLN A 71 -9.28 -0.19 7.67
CA GLN A 71 -8.41 0.93 7.98
C GLN A 71 -7.53 1.24 6.76
N ARG A 72 -7.39 2.52 6.44
CA ARG A 72 -6.52 2.96 5.35
C ARG A 72 -5.06 2.84 5.74
N PHE A 73 -4.23 2.47 4.77
CA PHE A 73 -2.78 2.52 4.87
C PHE A 73 -2.19 3.04 3.57
N PHE A 74 -0.99 3.59 3.66
CA PHE A 74 -0.16 3.82 2.47
C PHE A 74 1.28 3.42 2.75
N SER A 75 2.02 3.01 1.72
CA SER A 75 3.41 2.58 1.82
C SER A 75 4.29 3.32 0.84
N THR A 76 5.42 3.84 1.34
CA THR A 76 6.45 4.54 0.56
C THR A 76 7.67 3.64 0.35
N GLY A 77 7.44 2.42 -0.15
CA GLY A 77 8.47 1.40 -0.34
C GLY A 77 8.90 0.73 0.98
N ALA A 78 9.79 1.37 1.74
CA ALA A 78 10.40 0.76 2.93
C ALA A 78 9.56 0.92 4.22
N SER A 79 8.50 1.72 4.19
CA SER A 79 7.65 1.97 5.36
C SER A 79 6.17 1.88 5.00
N VAL A 80 5.35 1.58 6.00
CA VAL A 80 3.90 1.67 5.92
C VAL A 80 3.38 2.61 7.00
N LYS A 81 2.40 3.42 6.64
CA LYS A 81 1.76 4.40 7.50
C LYS A 81 0.29 4.05 7.69
N PHE A 82 -0.15 4.14 8.94
CA PHE A 82 -1.55 4.05 9.34
C PHE A 82 -2.00 5.36 9.99
N LYS A 83 -3.31 5.51 10.19
CA LYS A 83 -3.88 6.67 10.86
C LYS A 83 -3.31 6.85 12.27
N GLU A 84 -3.02 5.77 12.99
CA GLU A 84 -2.47 5.82 14.34
C GLU A 84 -1.07 6.45 14.41
N ASP A 85 -0.30 6.43 13.31
CA ASP A 85 1.03 7.06 13.27
C ASP A 85 0.96 8.58 13.25
N SER A 86 -0.13 9.14 12.72
CA SER A 86 -0.31 10.59 12.54
C SER A 86 -1.80 10.97 12.50
N PRO A 87 -2.54 10.82 13.61
CA PRO A 87 -4.02 10.88 13.58
C PRO A 87 -4.60 12.19 13.03
N GLU A 88 -3.90 13.30 13.25
CA GLU A 88 -4.34 14.64 12.85
C GLU A 88 -4.10 14.92 11.36
N THR A 89 -3.01 14.43 10.81
CA THR A 89 -2.56 14.77 9.44
C THR A 89 -2.75 13.63 8.45
N PHE A 90 -3.03 12.41 8.91
CA PHE A 90 -3.11 11.23 8.06
C PHE A 90 -4.09 11.40 6.91
N ASP A 91 -5.31 11.89 7.19
CA ASP A 91 -6.34 11.99 6.14
C ASP A 91 -5.94 13.00 5.05
N GLN A 92 -5.26 14.09 5.42
CA GLN A 92 -4.73 15.09 4.48
C GLN A 92 -3.59 14.51 3.64
N ILE A 93 -2.64 13.83 4.28
CA ILE A 93 -1.52 13.20 3.59
C ILE A 93 -2.03 12.10 2.66
N TYR A 94 -2.96 11.28 3.14
CA TYR A 94 -3.56 10.21 2.35
C TYR A 94 -4.23 10.77 1.10
N GLN A 95 -5.02 11.84 1.19
CA GLN A 95 -5.62 12.47 0.01
C GLN A 95 -4.58 12.99 -0.99
N MET A 96 -3.43 13.47 -0.50
CA MET A 96 -2.34 13.97 -1.34
C MET A 96 -1.58 12.86 -2.04
N VAL A 97 -1.26 11.76 -1.35
CA VAL A 97 -0.41 10.67 -1.88
C VAL A 97 -1.20 9.50 -2.46
N CYS A 98 -2.47 9.39 -2.11
CA CYS A 98 -3.40 8.38 -2.57
C CYS A 98 -4.66 9.03 -3.18
N PRO A 99 -4.51 9.86 -4.23
CA PRO A 99 -5.65 10.30 -5.00
C PRO A 99 -6.33 9.08 -5.61
N LYS A 100 -7.67 9.10 -5.67
CA LYS A 100 -8.46 8.16 -6.46
C LYS A 100 -8.93 8.87 -7.72
#